data_AF-A0A0Q4JX88-F1
#
_entry.id   AF-A0A0Q4JX88-F1
#
_cell.length_a   1.000
_cell.length_b   1.000
_cell.length_c   1.000
_cell.angle_alpha   90.00
_cell.angle_beta   90.00
_cell.angle_gamma   90.00
#
_symmetry.space_group_name_H-M   'P 1'
#
loop_
_entity.id
_entity.type
_entity.pdbx_description
1 polymer ?
#
loop_
_entity_poly.entity_id
_entity_poly.type
_entity_poly.pdbx_seq_one_letter_code
_entity_poly.pdbx_strand_id
1 'polypeptide(L)' 'MMAQVKLTVSRGKQALKDVAVAAGTAIAGSDAMELNIDQTKISKGDALVMVDALRAKIFASPWPMA' A
#
# COMPACT_ATOMS: atom_id res chain seq x y z
N MET A 1 -5.34 -4.70 20.15
CA MET A 1 -4.29 -4.96 19.15
C MET A 1 -4.52 -3.98 18.01
N MET A 2 -3.54 -3.15 17.64
CA MET A 2 -3.68 -2.23 16.50
C MET A 2 -3.73 -3.07 15.23
N ALA A 3 -4.88 -3.16 14.58
CA ALA A 3 -5.02 -3.86 13.30
C ALA A 3 -4.41 -2.98 12.21
N GLN A 4 -3.16 -3.26 11.85
CA GLN A 4 -2.47 -2.55 10.77
C GLN A 4 -2.42 -3.44 9.53
N VAL A 5 -2.48 -2.82 8.37
CA VAL A 5 -2.46 -3.50 7.07
C VAL A 5 -1.26 -3.00 6.26
N LYS A 6 -0.58 -3.94 5.59
CA LYS A 6 0.47 -3.65 4.62
C LYS A 6 -0.06 -3.93 3.23
N LEU A 7 -0.10 -2.90 2.39
CA LEU A 7 -0.33 -3.05 0.96
C LEU A 7 1.00 -2.97 0.22
N THR A 8 1.26 -3.91 -0.70
CA THR A 8 2.48 -3.95 -1.51
C THR A 8 2.14 -4.04 -2.98
N VAL A 9 2.73 -3.16 -3.79
CA VAL A 9 2.63 -3.16 -5.25
C VAL A 9 4.02 -3.14 -5.85
N SER A 10 4.22 -3.82 -6.97
CA SER A 10 5.50 -3.86 -7.70
C SER A 10 5.41 -3.06 -9.00
N ARG A 11 6.53 -2.46 -9.42
CA ARG A 11 6.60 -1.77 -10.72
C ARG A 11 6.20 -2.73 -11.86
N GLY A 12 5.30 -2.28 -12.72
CA GLY A 12 4.77 -3.05 -13.85
C GLY A 12 3.66 -4.04 -13.48
N LYS A 13 3.25 -4.09 -12.21
CA LYS A 13 2.17 -4.95 -11.69
C LYS A 13 1.16 -4.13 -10.89
N GLN A 14 0.58 -3.10 -11.52
CA GLN A 14 -0.31 -2.15 -10.85
C GLN A 14 -1.80 -2.51 -10.97
N ALA A 15 -2.16 -3.73 -11.41
CA ALA A 15 -3.55 -4.16 -11.39
C ALA A 15 -4.00 -4.50 -9.95
N LEU A 16 -5.30 -4.36 -9.66
CA LEU A 16 -5.88 -4.59 -8.32
C LEU A 16 -5.58 -5.98 -7.73
N LYS A 17 -5.51 -7.00 -8.58
CA LYS A 17 -5.18 -8.38 -8.19
C LYS A 17 -3.71 -8.56 -7.78
N ASP A 18 -2.83 -7.66 -8.23
CA ASP A 18 -1.40 -7.74 -7.99
C ASP A 18 -0.97 -6.93 -6.76
N VAL A 19 -1.88 -6.13 -6.18
CA VAL A 19 -1.66 -5.48 -4.88
C VAL A 19 -1.85 -6.50 -3.76
N ALA A 20 -0.73 -6.90 -3.15
CA ALA A 20 -0.72 -7.81 -2.02
C ALA A 20 -1.17 -7.10 -0.74
N VAL A 21 -1.99 -7.79 0.05
CA VAL A 21 -2.48 -7.35 1.37
C VAL A 21 -1.93 -8.32 2.41
N ALA A 22 -1.35 -7.79 3.48
CA ALA A 22 -0.81 -8.58 4.59
C ALA A 22 -0.95 -7.83 5.92
N ALA A 23 -0.66 -8.51 7.03
CA ALA A 23 -0.55 -7.85 8.33
C ALA A 23 0.54 -6.76 8.29
N GLY A 24 0.19 -5.58 8.81
CA GLY A 24 1.08 -4.43 8.93
C GLY A 24 2.04 -4.54 10.11
N THR A 25 3.19 -3.88 9.98
CA THR A 25 4.12 -3.65 11.10
C THR A 25 3.61 -2.49 11.93
N ALA A 26 3.68 -2.57 13.26
CA ALA A 26 3.21 -1.51 14.14
C ALA A 26 3.90 -0.16 13.86
N ILE A 27 3.12 0.80 13.37
CA ILE A 27 3.47 2.23 13.31
C ILE A 27 3.43 2.83 14.71
N ALA A 28 4.41 3.69 15.04
CA ALA A 28 4.44 4.46 16.28
C ALA A 28 3.46 5.64 16.19
N GLY A 29 2.54 5.74 17.16
CA GLY A 29 1.49 6.77 17.20
C GLY A 29 0.11 6.25 16.78
N SER A 30 -0.94 6.90 17.30
CA SER A 30 -2.32 6.64 16.88
C SER A 30 -2.66 7.40 15.60
N ASP A 31 -3.60 6.88 14.81
CA ASP A 31 -4.17 7.56 13.63
C ASP A 31 -3.16 7.93 12.52
N ALA A 32 -2.08 7.13 12.37
CA ALA A 32 -1.02 7.37 11.40
C ALA A 32 -1.03 6.36 10.22
N MET A 33 -0.48 6.79 9.08
CA MET A 33 -0.18 5.95 7.91
C MET A 33 1.25 6.26 7.44
N GLU A 34 2.02 5.21 7.14
CA GLU A 34 3.37 5.33 6.58
C GLU A 34 3.43 4.76 5.16
N LEU A 35 4.22 5.40 4.29
CA LEU A 35 4.48 4.95 2.93
C LEU A 35 6.00 4.81 2.71
N ASN A 36 6.43 3.58 2.44
CA ASN A 36 7.83 3.26 2.14
C ASN A 36 8.02 3.04 0.63
N ILE A 37 8.95 3.76 0.02
CA ILE A 37 9.21 3.73 -1.43
C ILE A 37 10.71 3.52 -1.68
N ASP A 38 11.07 2.57 -2.53
CA ASP A 38 12.42 2.46 -3.07
C ASP A 38 12.61 3.46 -4.23
N GLN A 39 12.91 4.71 -3.86
CA GLN A 39 13.10 5.81 -4.81
C GLN A 39 14.31 5.64 -5.74
N THR A 40 15.17 4.64 -5.51
CA THR A 40 16.34 4.39 -6.37
C THR A 40 16.03 3.50 -7.57
N LYS A 41 14.89 2.79 -7.53
CA LYS A 41 14.50 1.80 -8.55
C LYS A 41 13.32 2.20 -9.41
N ILE A 42 12.63 3.29 -9.05
CA ILE A 42 11.44 3.75 -9.75
C ILE A 42 11.50 5.25 -9.99
N SER A 43 10.89 5.71 -11.09
CA SER A 43 10.71 7.14 -11.32
C SER A 43 9.61 7.71 -10.43
N LYS A 44 9.53 9.04 -10.34
CA LYS A 44 8.39 9.71 -9.68
C LYS A 44 7.04 9.34 -10.32
N GLY A 45 7.01 9.20 -11.65
CA GLY A 45 5.80 8.79 -12.38
C GLY A 45 5.35 7.37 -12.01
N ASP A 46 6.30 6.43 -11.95
CA ASP A 46 6.02 5.06 -11.52
C ASP A 46 5.45 5.04 -10.09
N ALA A 47 6.04 5.82 -9.18
CA ALA A 47 5.58 5.91 -7.80
C ALA A 47 4.13 6.39 -7.71
N LEU A 48 3.75 7.41 -8.48
CA LEU A 48 2.37 7.93 -8.48
C LEU A 48 1.37 6.89 -9.01
N VAL A 49 1.69 6.21 -10.12
CA VAL A 49 0.84 5.14 -10.66
C VAL A 49 0.69 3.98 -9.66
N MET A 50 1.77 3.65 -8.95
CA MET A 50 1.75 2.64 -7.89
C MET A 50 0.87 3.07 -6.71
N VAL A 51 0.93 4.34 -6.29
CA VAL A 51 0.07 4.90 -5.24
C VAL A 51 -1.41 4.85 -5.65
N ASP A 52 -1.73 5.15 -6.90
CA ASP A 52 -3.11 5.06 -7.41
C ASP A 52 -3.64 3.62 -7.37
N ALA A 53 -2.80 2.63 -7.66
CA ALA A 53 -3.18 1.23 -7.53
C ALA A 53 -3.45 0.82 -6.07
N LEU A 54 -2.61 1.29 -5.13
CA LEU A 54 -2.83 1.08 -3.69
C LEU A 54 -4.15 1.73 -3.24
N ARG A 55 -4.41 2.98 -3.66
CA ARG A 55 -5.66 3.68 -3.39
C ARG A 55 -6.87 2.89 -3.91
N ALA A 56 -6.82 2.44 -5.17
CA ALA A 56 -7.90 1.67 -5.76
C ALA A 56 -8.14 0.34 -5.01
N LYS A 57 -7.07 -0.32 -4.54
CA LYS A 57 -7.18 -1.52 -3.72
C LYS A 57 -7.87 -1.25 -2.39
N ILE A 58 -7.54 -0.16 -1.71
CA ILE A 58 -8.19 0.24 -0.44
C ILE A 58 -9.69 0.41 -0.66
N PHE A 59 -10.10 1.17 -1.69
CA PHE A 59 -11.53 1.38 -2.00
C PHE A 59 -12.28 0.09 -2.35
N ALA A 60 -11.62 -0.85 -3.01
CA ALA A 60 -12.21 -2.13 -3.39
C ALA A 60 -12.23 -3.18 -2.26
N SER A 61 -11.57 -2.90 -1.12
CA SER A 61 -11.43 -3.86 -0.03
C SER A 61 -12.45 -3.61 1.08
N PRO A 62 -12.87 -4.66 1.82
CA PRO A 62 -13.62 -4.48 3.07
C PRO A 62 -12.82 -3.64 4.08
N TRP A 63 -13.53 -2.88 4.91
CA TRP A 63 -12.92 -2.07 5.97
C TRP A 63 -13.54 -2.40 7.34
N PRO A 64 -12.74 -2.75 8.37
CA PRO A 64 -11.28 -2.83 8.37
C PRO A 64 -10.73 -3.98 7.52
N MET A 65 -9.55 -3.77 6.91
CA MET A 65 -8.84 -4.78 6.13
C MET A 65 -8.21 -5.80 7.11
N ALA A 66 -8.76 -7.01 7.16
CA ALA A 66 -8.31 -8.10 8.04
C ALA A 66 -7.11 -8.87 7.46
#